data_AF-A0A8B7RKX0-F1
#
_entry.id   AF-A0A8B7RKX0-F1
#
_cell.length_a   1.000
_cell.length_b   1.000
_cell.length_c   1.000
_cell.angle_alpha   90.00
_cell.angle_beta   90.00
_cell.angle_gamma   90.00
#
_symmetry.space_group_name_H-M   'P 1'
#
loop_
_entity.id
_entity.type
_entity.pdbx_description
1 polymer ?
#
loop_
_entity_poly.entity_id
_entity_poly.type
_entity_poly.pdbx_seq_one_letter_code
_entity_poly.pdbx_strand_id
1 'polypeptide(L)'
;MPYCKIAQEAHLEGRMRCGPLCQLLWLWLCLSYIEAVPTQKIQDDTKVLIKTIITRINGVSHMQSVSKYSITGLDFLPGFQSALSLSMMNDILETYQKILINLPSRNLMQISNDMENLQHLLQLLASSRGCHFTQVPGLNSLKGSILEASLYSTEVVVLNGLKAFLQQMLRQLDFSPEC
;
A
#
# COMPACT_ATOMS: atom_id res chain seq x y z
N MET A 1 -6.32 -14.79 20.00
CA MET A 1 -7.72 -14.41 20.33
C MET A 1 -8.02 -14.72 21.80
N PRO A 2 -7.63 -13.86 22.75
CA PRO A 2 -7.90 -14.12 24.18
C PRO A 2 -9.29 -13.63 24.63
N TYR A 3 -9.83 -12.57 24.03
CA TYR A 3 -11.03 -11.90 24.57
C TYR A 3 -12.35 -12.66 24.38
N CYS A 4 -12.58 -13.34 23.25
CA CYS A 4 -13.76 -14.22 23.13
C CYS A 4 -13.67 -15.48 24.00
N LYS A 5 -12.45 -15.93 24.32
CA LYS A 5 -12.23 -17.15 25.10
C LYS A 5 -12.54 -16.93 26.59
N ILE A 6 -12.14 -15.76 27.13
CA ILE A 6 -12.36 -15.38 28.53
C ILE A 6 -13.86 -15.21 28.85
N ALA A 7 -14.66 -14.73 27.89
CA ALA A 7 -16.11 -14.55 28.10
C ALA A 7 -16.90 -15.87 28.06
N GLN A 8 -16.37 -16.91 27.40
CA GLN A 8 -17.00 -18.24 27.34
C GLN A 8 -16.84 -19.01 28.66
N GLU A 9 -15.76 -18.77 29.40
CA GLU A 9 -15.53 -19.35 30.73
C GLU A 9 -16.44 -18.73 31.80
N ALA A 10 -16.78 -17.45 31.69
CA ALA A 10 -17.72 -16.78 32.61
C ALA A 10 -19.16 -17.30 32.52
N HIS A 11 -19.55 -17.93 31.40
CA HIS A 11 -20.88 -18.51 31.21
C HIS A 11 -21.03 -19.91 31.85
N LEU A 12 -19.94 -20.53 32.31
CA LEU A 12 -19.98 -21.83 32.99
C LEU A 12 -20.16 -21.73 34.52
N GLU A 13 -19.91 -20.57 35.13
CA GLU A 13 -20.05 -20.38 36.59
C GLU A 13 -21.20 -19.44 37.02
N GLY A 14 -21.78 -18.64 36.12
CA GLY A 14 -22.85 -17.69 36.45
C GLY A 14 -24.15 -17.98 35.72
N ARG A 15 -25.18 -18.45 36.44
CA ARG A 15 -26.53 -18.71 35.91
C ARG A 15 -27.25 -17.41 35.53
N MET A 16 -26.87 -16.79 34.41
CA MET A 16 -27.65 -15.72 33.76
C MET A 16 -28.59 -16.34 32.71
N ARG A 17 -29.84 -16.59 33.10
CA ARG A 17 -30.91 -16.99 32.17
C ARG A 17 -31.40 -15.76 31.39
N CYS A 18 -30.59 -15.23 30.48
CA CYS A 18 -31.10 -14.32 29.45
C CYS A 18 -31.57 -15.17 28.26
N GLY A 19 -32.83 -14.98 27.83
CA GLY A 19 -33.50 -15.83 26.83
C GLY A 19 -32.89 -15.78 25.41
N PRO A 20 -33.52 -16.44 24.42
CA PRO A 20 -32.95 -16.62 23.07
C PRO A 20 -32.64 -15.29 22.35
N LEU A 21 -33.39 -14.21 22.65
CA LEU A 21 -33.15 -12.88 22.11
C LEU A 21 -31.80 -12.28 22.56
N CYS A 22 -31.39 -12.56 23.80
CA CYS A 22 -30.09 -12.13 24.34
C CYS A 22 -28.94 -12.87 23.65
N GLN A 23 -29.10 -14.17 23.43
CA GLN A 23 -28.13 -14.99 22.69
C GLN A 23 -28.03 -14.52 21.23
N LEU A 24 -29.15 -14.18 20.59
CA LEU A 24 -29.17 -13.61 19.23
C LEU A 24 -28.47 -12.24 19.17
N LEU A 25 -28.74 -11.35 20.12
CA LEU A 25 -28.06 -10.04 20.22
C LEU A 25 -26.55 -10.21 20.43
N TRP A 26 -26.14 -11.14 21.29
CA TRP A 26 -24.72 -11.47 21.51
C TRP A 26 -24.05 -12.04 20.27
N LEU A 27 -24.71 -12.97 19.58
CA LEU A 27 -24.19 -13.51 18.32
C LEU A 27 -24.04 -12.42 17.26
N TRP A 28 -25.01 -11.50 17.16
CA TRP A 28 -24.92 -10.34 16.27
C TRP A 28 -23.76 -9.40 16.60
N LEU A 29 -23.49 -9.14 17.89
CA LEU A 29 -22.34 -8.36 18.33
C LEU A 29 -21.00 -9.05 18.02
N CYS A 30 -20.93 -10.38 18.17
CA CYS A 30 -19.74 -11.14 17.78
C CYS A 30 -19.54 -11.15 16.27
N LEU A 31 -20.62 -11.29 15.49
CA LEU A 31 -20.58 -11.28 14.03
C LEU A 31 -20.15 -9.91 13.46
N SER A 32 -20.69 -8.81 13.98
CA SER A 32 -20.31 -7.46 13.55
C SER A 32 -18.86 -7.11 13.91
N TYR A 33 -18.34 -7.63 15.02
CA TYR A 33 -16.94 -7.46 15.39
C TYR A 33 -15.98 -8.22 14.46
N ILE A 34 -16.38 -9.38 13.92
CA ILE A 34 -15.57 -10.15 12.97
C ILE A 34 -15.40 -9.39 11.63
N GLU A 35 -16.37 -8.57 11.25
CA GLU A 35 -16.40 -7.88 9.95
C GLU A 35 -15.61 -6.55 9.95
N ALA A 36 -15.46 -5.89 11.11
CA ALA A 36 -14.71 -4.61 11.21
C ALA A 36 -13.17 -4.78 11.34
N VAL A 37 -12.72 -5.92 11.87
CA VAL A 37 -11.29 -6.21 12.11
C VAL A 37 -10.44 -6.45 10.84
N PRO A 38 -10.94 -7.08 9.75
CA PRO A 38 -10.14 -7.38 8.56
C PRO A 38 -9.63 -6.12 7.85
N THR A 39 -10.50 -5.13 7.64
CA THR A 39 -10.15 -3.92 6.87
C THR A 39 -9.11 -3.06 7.58
N GLN A 40 -9.27 -2.85 8.90
CA GLN A 40 -8.32 -2.06 9.68
C GLN A 40 -6.93 -2.72 9.68
N LYS A 41 -6.89 -4.04 9.88
CA LYS A 41 -5.63 -4.79 9.86
C LYS A 41 -4.93 -4.69 8.49
N ILE A 42 -5.67 -4.90 7.40
CA ILE A 42 -5.11 -4.80 6.04
C ILE A 42 -4.54 -3.40 5.80
N GLN A 43 -5.25 -2.35 6.24
CA GLN A 43 -4.78 -0.97 6.13
C GLN A 43 -3.52 -0.72 6.95
N ASP A 44 -3.43 -1.26 8.17
CA ASP A 44 -2.23 -1.14 9.01
C ASP A 44 -1.04 -1.89 8.40
N ASP A 45 -1.24 -3.12 7.91
CA ASP A 45 -0.22 -3.91 7.20
C ASP A 45 0.25 -3.16 5.93
N THR A 46 -0.67 -2.52 5.19
CA THR A 46 -0.37 -1.67 4.04
C THR A 46 0.54 -0.50 4.44
N LYS A 47 0.20 0.22 5.53
CA LYS A 47 1.00 1.35 6.03
C LYS A 47 2.39 0.90 6.49
N VAL A 48 2.49 -0.25 7.16
CA VAL A 48 3.78 -0.82 7.59
C VAL A 48 4.66 -1.16 6.39
N LEU A 49 4.10 -1.76 5.35
CA LEU A 49 4.85 -2.07 4.14
C LEU A 49 5.31 -0.79 3.42
N ILE A 50 4.47 0.23 3.30
CA ILE A 50 4.87 1.52 2.72
C ILE A 50 6.05 2.13 3.50
N LYS A 51 5.99 2.15 4.83
CA LYS A 51 7.10 2.64 5.67
C LYS A 51 8.38 1.82 5.48
N THR A 52 8.25 0.51 5.32
CA THR A 52 9.37 -0.39 5.04
C THR A 52 10.03 -0.05 3.70
N ILE A 53 9.24 0.14 2.65
CA ILE A 53 9.74 0.54 1.32
C ILE A 53 10.47 1.89 1.40
N ILE A 54 9.87 2.91 2.03
CA ILE A 54 10.50 4.22 2.22
C ILE A 54 11.86 4.09 2.94
N THR A 55 11.91 3.24 3.98
CA THR A 55 13.14 3.01 4.74
C THR A 55 14.20 2.33 3.86
N ARG A 56 13.80 1.36 3.03
CA ARG A 56 14.71 0.71 2.07
C ARG A 56 15.23 1.69 1.03
N ILE A 57 14.37 2.56 0.49
CA ILE A 57 14.76 3.63 -0.44
C ILE A 57 15.80 4.56 0.19
N ASN A 58 15.58 4.99 1.44
CA ASN A 58 16.54 5.82 2.16
C ASN A 58 17.89 5.09 2.34
N GLY A 59 17.87 3.78 2.60
CA GLY A 59 19.08 2.97 2.69
C GLY A 59 19.89 2.96 1.38
N VAL A 60 19.23 2.92 0.22
CA VAL A 60 19.87 3.00 -1.09
C VAL A 60 20.43 4.40 -1.35
N SER A 61 19.65 5.44 -1.06
CA SER A 61 20.06 6.83 -1.33
C SER A 61 21.17 7.32 -0.40
N HIS A 62 21.25 6.86 0.86
CA HIS A 62 22.36 7.21 1.76
C HIS A 62 23.71 6.61 1.33
N MET A 63 23.72 5.50 0.57
CA MET A 63 24.96 4.94 0.00
C MET A 63 25.40 5.67 -1.27
N GLN A 64 24.50 6.41 -1.92
CA GLN A 64 24.76 7.20 -3.11
C GLN A 64 24.93 8.67 -2.70
N SER A 65 26.16 9.13 -2.45
CA SER A 65 26.42 10.53 -2.04
C SER A 65 25.80 11.52 -3.05
N VAL A 66 24.73 12.23 -2.67
CA VAL A 66 24.01 13.09 -3.62
C VAL A 66 24.70 14.44 -3.74
N SER A 67 25.42 14.65 -4.86
CA SER A 67 25.66 15.97 -5.43
C SER A 67 24.32 16.59 -5.85
N LYS A 68 24.10 17.85 -5.48
CA LYS A 68 22.96 18.68 -5.87
C LYS A 68 22.81 18.70 -7.41
N TYR A 69 21.75 18.12 -7.97
CA TYR A 69 21.42 18.31 -9.38
C TYR A 69 19.95 18.71 -9.56
N SER A 70 19.74 19.72 -10.39
CA SER A 70 18.45 20.02 -11.01
C SER A 70 18.40 19.28 -12.34
N ILE A 71 17.50 18.33 -12.51
CA ILE A 71 17.27 17.68 -13.81
C ILE A 71 15.97 18.22 -14.39
N THR A 72 16.08 18.81 -15.57
CA THR A 72 14.98 19.16 -16.47
C THR A 72 14.70 17.92 -17.34
N GLY A 73 13.43 17.49 -17.50
CA GLY A 73 13.06 16.36 -18.38
C GLY A 73 12.44 15.14 -17.68
N LEU A 74 11.78 15.33 -16.54
CA LEU A 74 11.07 14.27 -15.79
C LEU A 74 9.55 14.36 -15.88
N ASP A 75 9.04 14.85 -17.00
CA ASP A 75 7.60 14.95 -17.27
C ASP A 75 6.90 13.57 -17.33
N PHE A 76 7.67 12.48 -17.24
CA PHE A 76 7.20 11.10 -17.19
C PHE A 76 6.90 10.58 -15.77
N LEU A 77 7.34 11.27 -14.72
CA LEU A 77 6.98 10.85 -13.37
C LEU A 77 5.49 11.13 -13.14
N PRO A 78 4.73 10.13 -12.66
CA PRO A 78 3.31 10.33 -12.38
C PRO A 78 3.16 11.47 -11.37
N GLY A 79 2.47 12.53 -11.79
CA GLY A 79 2.31 13.75 -11.01
C GLY A 79 1.56 13.54 -9.69
N PHE A 80 1.88 14.36 -8.67
CA PHE A 80 1.20 14.35 -7.38
C PHE A 80 -0.22 14.89 -7.53
N GLN A 81 -1.22 14.02 -7.42
CA GLN A 81 -2.64 14.42 -7.48
C GLN A 81 -3.18 14.68 -6.08
N SER A 82 -3.94 15.75 -5.87
CA SER A 82 -4.44 16.17 -4.54
C SER A 82 -5.38 15.14 -3.87
N ALA A 83 -6.10 14.35 -4.68
CA ALA A 83 -6.87 13.20 -4.23
C ALA A 83 -6.40 11.95 -5.01
N LEU A 84 -6.16 10.85 -4.30
CA LEU A 84 -5.73 9.57 -4.87
C LEU A 84 -6.73 8.51 -4.45
N SER A 85 -7.40 7.89 -5.41
CA SER A 85 -8.19 6.69 -5.17
C SER A 85 -7.28 5.46 -5.04
N LEU A 86 -7.79 4.37 -4.46
CA LEU A 86 -7.05 3.10 -4.35
C LEU A 86 -6.65 2.55 -5.74
N SER A 87 -7.49 2.75 -6.77
CA SER A 87 -7.15 2.35 -8.14
C SER A 87 -6.00 3.18 -8.70
N MET A 88 -6.06 4.50 -8.54
CA MET A 88 -4.99 5.40 -9.00
C MET A 88 -3.67 5.10 -8.30
N MET A 89 -3.72 4.76 -7.00
CA MET A 89 -2.53 4.34 -6.28
C MET A 89 -1.91 3.09 -6.90
N ASN A 90 -2.73 2.09 -7.24
CA ASN A 90 -2.28 0.86 -7.87
C ASN A 90 -1.63 1.11 -9.25
N ASP A 91 -2.25 1.92 -10.10
CA ASP A 91 -1.74 2.24 -11.45
C ASP A 91 -0.40 2.99 -11.41
N ILE A 92 -0.24 3.90 -10.45
CA ILE A 92 1.00 4.64 -10.26
C ILE A 92 2.11 3.71 -9.75
N LEU A 93 1.81 2.78 -8.84
CA LEU A 93 2.77 1.76 -8.38
C LEU A 93 3.22 0.86 -9.54
N GLU A 94 2.31 0.41 -10.39
CA GLU A 94 2.64 -0.39 -11.58
C GLU A 94 3.57 0.38 -12.53
N THR A 95 3.32 1.69 -12.71
CA THR A 95 4.18 2.56 -13.51
C THR A 95 5.59 2.65 -12.93
N TYR A 96 5.72 2.90 -11.62
CA TYR A 96 7.03 2.90 -10.96
C TYR A 96 7.74 1.55 -11.07
N GLN A 97 7.04 0.42 -10.93
CA GLN A 97 7.64 -0.91 -11.11
C GLN A 97 8.22 -1.09 -12.51
N LYS A 98 7.46 -0.71 -13.56
CA LYS A 98 7.96 -0.77 -14.95
C LYS A 98 9.23 0.06 -15.13
N ILE A 99 9.32 1.22 -14.49
CA ILE A 99 10.52 2.05 -14.52
C ILE A 99 11.67 1.34 -13.78
N LEU A 100 11.43 0.85 -12.55
CA LEU A 100 12.46 0.23 -11.71
C LEU A 100 13.07 -1.03 -12.32
N ILE A 101 12.27 -1.89 -12.97
CA ILE A 101 12.76 -3.13 -13.62
C ILE A 101 13.78 -2.82 -14.73
N ASN A 102 13.68 -1.65 -15.36
CA ASN A 102 14.58 -1.23 -16.43
C ASN A 102 15.86 -0.53 -15.92
N LEU A 103 16.00 -0.31 -14.60
CA LEU A 103 17.17 0.32 -14.02
C LEU A 103 18.26 -0.73 -13.65
N PRO A 104 19.54 -0.46 -13.95
CA PRO A 104 20.63 -1.41 -13.70
C PRO A 104 21.10 -1.36 -12.23
N SER A 105 20.31 -1.86 -11.28
CA SER A 105 20.71 -1.89 -9.86
C SER A 105 20.12 -3.07 -9.09
N ARG A 106 20.99 -3.86 -8.43
CA ARG A 106 20.59 -5.03 -7.63
C ARG A 106 19.75 -4.68 -6.41
N ASN A 107 19.93 -3.49 -5.86
CA ASN A 107 19.20 -3.03 -4.68
C ASN A 107 17.72 -2.73 -4.99
N LEU A 108 17.39 -2.51 -6.27
CA LEU A 108 16.03 -2.19 -6.72
C LEU A 108 15.12 -3.41 -6.80
N MET A 109 15.65 -4.64 -6.94
CA MET A 109 14.82 -5.84 -7.00
C MET A 109 14.00 -6.04 -5.73
N GLN A 110 14.58 -5.77 -4.56
CA GLN A 110 13.85 -5.87 -3.29
C GLN A 110 12.75 -4.82 -3.19
N ILE A 111 13.03 -3.58 -3.64
CA ILE A 111 12.02 -2.51 -3.69
C ILE A 111 10.88 -2.91 -4.64
N SER A 112 11.19 -3.46 -5.81
CA SER A 112 10.20 -3.94 -6.77
C SER A 112 9.29 -5.04 -6.19
N ASN A 113 9.87 -6.01 -5.48
CA ASN A 113 9.11 -7.07 -4.82
C ASN A 113 8.23 -6.53 -3.69
N ASP A 114 8.75 -5.61 -2.88
CA ASP A 114 7.97 -4.96 -1.82
C ASP A 114 6.79 -4.16 -2.42
N MET A 115 6.98 -3.54 -3.60
CA MET A 115 5.91 -2.85 -4.33
C MET A 115 4.84 -3.81 -4.89
N GLU A 116 5.22 -5.02 -5.28
CA GLU A 116 4.25 -6.03 -5.75
C GLU A 116 3.38 -6.48 -4.57
N ASN A 117 4.01 -6.76 -3.43
CA ASN A 117 3.31 -7.03 -2.18
C ASN A 117 2.38 -5.88 -1.77
N LEU A 118 2.79 -4.63 -2.01
CA LEU A 118 1.97 -3.46 -1.73
C LEU A 118 0.72 -3.40 -2.63
N GLN A 119 0.85 -3.70 -3.93
CA GLN A 119 -0.30 -3.80 -4.84
C GLN A 119 -1.27 -4.89 -4.40
N HIS A 120 -0.78 -6.05 -3.96
CA HIS A 120 -1.63 -7.10 -3.39
C HIS A 120 -2.39 -6.64 -2.14
N LEU A 121 -1.74 -5.90 -1.23
CA LEU A 121 -2.40 -5.33 -0.05
C LEU A 121 -3.46 -4.29 -0.43
N LEU A 122 -3.19 -3.45 -1.43
CA LEU A 122 -4.18 -2.51 -1.95
C LEU A 122 -5.38 -3.23 -2.56
N GLN A 123 -5.16 -4.32 -3.29
CA GLN A 123 -6.24 -5.11 -3.87
C GLN A 123 -7.09 -5.79 -2.80
N LEU A 124 -6.46 -6.31 -1.73
CA LEU A 124 -7.16 -6.84 -0.57
C LEU A 124 -7.94 -5.74 0.16
N LEU A 125 -7.36 -4.55 0.31
CA LEU A 125 -8.03 -3.40 0.92
C LEU A 125 -9.25 -2.97 0.11
N ALA A 126 -9.11 -2.85 -1.22
CA ALA A 126 -10.20 -2.54 -2.14
C ALA A 126 -11.31 -3.61 -2.07
N SER A 127 -10.93 -4.89 -2.12
CA SER A 127 -11.88 -6.01 -2.04
C SER A 127 -12.64 -6.00 -0.70
N SER A 128 -11.96 -5.69 0.41
CA SER A 128 -12.59 -5.57 1.74
C SER A 128 -13.58 -4.40 1.83
N ARG A 129 -13.47 -3.42 0.92
CA ARG A 129 -14.39 -2.27 0.80
C ARG A 129 -15.45 -2.46 -0.27
N GLY A 130 -15.53 -3.65 -0.89
CA GLY A 130 -16.48 -3.95 -1.98
C GLY A 130 -16.08 -3.38 -3.34
N CYS A 131 -14.82 -3.01 -3.51
CA CYS A 131 -14.30 -2.42 -4.75
C CYS A 131 -13.50 -3.43 -5.57
N HIS A 132 -13.49 -3.22 -6.88
CA HIS A 132 -12.66 -3.95 -7.81
C HIS A 132 -11.80 -2.97 -8.61
N PHE A 133 -10.51 -3.27 -8.73
CA PHE A 133 -9.68 -2.55 -9.68
C PHE A 133 -10.10 -2.94 -11.09
N THR A 134 -10.65 -1.99 -11.84
CA THR A 134 -10.77 -2.15 -13.28
C THR A 134 -9.36 -2.13 -13.83
N GLN A 135 -8.94 -3.26 -14.40
CA GLN A 135 -7.66 -3.34 -15.11
C GLN A 135 -7.74 -2.38 -16.29
N VAL A 136 -7.25 -1.16 -16.13
CA VAL A 136 -7.11 -0.23 -17.26
C VAL A 136 -6.12 -0.91 -18.20
N PRO A 137 -6.44 -1.09 -19.49
CA PRO A 137 -5.51 -1.67 -20.45
C PRO A 137 -4.19 -0.90 -20.31
N GLY A 138 -3.18 -1.60 -19.81
CA GLY A 138 -1.95 -0.98 -19.33
C GLY A 138 -1.37 -0.07 -20.39
N LEU A 139 -0.67 0.97 -19.93
CA LEU A 139 0.18 1.81 -20.77
C LEU A 139 1.22 0.92 -21.48
N ASN A 140 0.78 0.29 -22.57
CA ASN A 140 1.58 -0.53 -23.43
C ASN A 140 2.47 0.44 -24.19
N SER A 141 3.78 0.25 -24.05
CA SER A 141 4.84 1.06 -24.64
C SER A 141 5.35 2.25 -23.82
N LEU A 142 5.85 1.98 -22.61
CA LEU A 142 7.12 2.59 -22.18
C LEU A 142 8.30 1.83 -22.80
N LYS A 143 8.27 1.62 -24.11
CA LYS A 143 9.38 1.05 -24.89
C LYS A 143 9.74 2.09 -25.92
N GLY A 144 10.75 2.93 -25.64
CA GLY A 144 11.43 3.61 -26.74
C GLY A 144 12.18 4.92 -26.51
N SER A 145 12.09 5.66 -25.38
CA SER A 145 12.71 7.00 -25.41
C SER A 145 13.24 7.61 -24.11
N ILE A 146 13.33 6.88 -22.98
CA ILE A 146 13.51 7.54 -21.66
C ILE A 146 14.85 7.22 -20.96
N LEU A 147 15.74 6.41 -21.55
CA LEU A 147 16.94 5.92 -20.86
C LEU A 147 18.28 6.26 -21.56
N GLU A 148 18.39 7.43 -22.19
CA GLU A 148 19.68 7.93 -22.71
C GLU A 148 20.31 9.06 -21.87
N ALA A 149 19.64 9.54 -20.82
CA ALA A 149 20.22 10.49 -19.87
C ALA A 149 20.84 9.75 -18.66
N SER A 150 22.08 10.12 -18.32
CA SER A 150 22.97 9.55 -17.28
C SER A 150 22.31 8.61 -16.25
N LEU A 151 22.61 7.31 -16.38
CA LEU A 151 22.01 6.20 -15.63
C LEU A 151 21.98 6.35 -14.10
N TYR A 152 22.99 6.99 -13.51
CA TYR A 152 23.07 7.21 -12.05
C TYR A 152 22.17 8.35 -11.55
N SER A 153 21.92 9.35 -12.40
CA SER A 153 21.06 10.49 -12.05
C SER A 153 19.58 10.09 -12.10
N THR A 154 19.25 9.15 -12.99
CA THR A 154 17.88 8.65 -13.17
C THR A 154 17.41 7.78 -12.00
N GLU A 155 18.27 6.91 -11.45
CA GLU A 155 17.89 6.03 -10.31
C GLU A 155 17.46 6.85 -9.09
N VAL A 156 18.29 7.79 -8.64
CA VAL A 156 18.01 8.60 -7.45
C VAL A 156 16.75 9.44 -7.63
N VAL A 157 16.52 10.00 -8.82
CA VAL A 157 15.32 10.79 -9.05
C VAL A 157 14.07 9.92 -9.04
N VAL A 158 14.09 8.76 -9.70
CA VAL A 158 12.97 7.81 -9.69
C VAL A 158 12.68 7.37 -8.25
N LEU A 159 13.71 7.05 -7.47
CA LEU A 159 13.57 6.67 -6.07
C LEU A 159 13.02 7.79 -5.19
N ASN A 160 13.46 9.04 -5.41
CA ASN A 160 12.91 10.19 -4.70
C ASN A 160 11.44 10.46 -5.08
N GLY A 161 11.08 10.31 -6.36
CA GLY A 161 9.70 10.39 -6.84
C GLY A 161 8.82 9.33 -6.18
N LEU A 162 9.27 8.06 -6.21
CA LEU A 162 8.58 6.94 -5.56
C LEU A 162 8.40 7.19 -4.06
N LYS A 163 9.46 7.63 -3.37
CA LYS A 163 9.39 7.95 -1.93
C LYS A 163 8.34 9.02 -1.65
N ALA A 164 8.33 10.10 -2.41
CA ALA A 164 7.36 11.18 -2.21
C ALA A 164 5.93 10.69 -2.48
N PHE A 165 5.73 9.85 -3.49
CA PHE A 165 4.43 9.24 -3.78
C PHE A 165 3.98 8.30 -2.65
N LEU A 166 4.87 7.44 -2.14
CA LEU A 166 4.59 6.55 -1.01
C LEU A 166 4.23 7.35 0.27
N GLN A 167 4.89 8.49 0.51
CA GLN A 167 4.52 9.39 1.60
C GLN A 167 3.11 9.98 1.41
N GLN A 168 2.74 10.27 0.16
CA GLN A 168 1.40 10.74 -0.16
C GLN A 168 0.35 9.64 0.06
N MET A 169 0.63 8.41 -0.38
CA MET A 169 -0.24 7.25 -0.12
C MET A 169 -0.51 7.07 1.37
N LEU A 170 0.53 7.15 2.22
CA LEU A 170 0.36 7.06 3.67
C LEU A 170 -0.66 8.07 4.20
N ARG A 171 -0.54 9.33 3.78
CA ARG A 171 -1.49 10.39 4.18
C ARG A 171 -2.90 10.08 3.69
N GLN A 172 -3.04 9.68 2.43
CA GLN A 172 -4.35 9.39 1.85
C GLN A 172 -5.02 8.20 2.54
N LEU A 173 -4.26 7.15 2.89
CA LEU A 173 -4.77 6.00 3.64
C LEU A 173 -5.28 6.37 5.03
N ASP A 174 -4.88 7.49 5.64
CA ASP A 174 -5.47 7.97 6.90
C ASP A 174 -6.87 8.55 6.72
N PHE A 175 -7.21 9.01 5.50
CA PHE A 175 -8.52 9.60 5.18
C PHE A 175 -9.50 8.64 4.53
N SER A 176 -9.17 7.34 4.49
CA SER A 176 -9.99 6.30 3.83
C SER A 176 -10.33 6.67 2.37
N PRO A 177 -9.36 6.58 1.45
CA PRO A 177 -9.55 7.05 0.08
C PRO A 177 -10.63 6.23 -0.62
N GLU A 178 -11.28 6.87 -1.60
CA GLU A 178 -12.21 6.20 -2.49
C GLU A 178 -11.51 5.11 -3.31
N CYS A 179 -12.31 4.26 -3.92
CA CYS A 179 -11.89 3.38 -4.99
C CYS A 179 -12.02 4.16 -6.30
#